data_AF-E3CVA0-F1
#
_entry.id   AF-E3CVA0-F1
#
_cell.length_a   1.000
_cell.length_b   1.000
_cell.length_c   1.000
_cell.angle_alpha   90.00
_cell.angle_beta   90.00
_cell.angle_gamma   90.00
#
_symmetry.space_group_name_H-M   'P 1'
#
loop_
_entity.id
_entity.type
_entity.pdbx_description
1 polymer ?
#
loop_
_entity_poly.entity_id
_entity_poly.type
_entity_poly.pdbx_seq_one_letter_code
_entity_poly.pdbx_strand_id
1 'polypeptide(L)'
;MQINRELVEKVVAEVIAEVLGSQSGSAPTPTPREEASGVAFAESGRAVKGTDPKEVVLALTPAFGTTFSKTIVDVPHAEVLRQIFAGVEEEGLKIRVVRVYHTADVAFMAHQAAKLSGSGIGIGVLSRGTSVIHQKDLAPLSNLELFPQSPLLDAMTFRAIGKNAAKYAKSEQPTPVPTKNDPMARPRYQGLAALLHNKEARFLDRTKAPVEVKVTFEG
;
A
#
# COMPACT_ATOMS: atom_id res chain seq x y z
N MET A 1 -21.84 2.13 -11.51
CA MET A 1 -21.42 0.74 -11.82
C MET A 1 -21.80 -0.15 -10.64
N GLN A 2 -22.69 -1.11 -10.88
CA GLN A 2 -23.00 -2.20 -9.94
C GLN A 2 -21.78 -3.12 -9.86
N ILE A 3 -21.49 -3.65 -8.68
CA ILE A 3 -20.48 -4.70 -8.53
C ILE A 3 -20.93 -5.87 -9.40
N ASN A 4 -20.10 -6.24 -10.37
CA ASN A 4 -20.39 -7.34 -11.26
C ASN A 4 -20.37 -8.63 -10.44
N ARG A 5 -21.51 -9.32 -10.39
CA ARG A 5 -21.68 -10.61 -9.72
C ARG A 5 -20.57 -11.59 -10.11
N GLU A 6 -20.12 -11.53 -11.36
CA GLU A 6 -19.03 -12.33 -11.91
C GLU A 6 -17.70 -12.12 -11.19
N LEU A 7 -17.39 -10.89 -10.75
CA LEU A 7 -16.15 -10.58 -10.04
C LEU A 7 -16.15 -11.16 -8.63
N VAL A 8 -17.30 -11.08 -7.94
CA VAL A 8 -17.48 -11.67 -6.61
C VAL A 8 -17.41 -13.20 -6.71
N GLU A 9 -18.09 -13.79 -7.68
CA GLU A 9 -18.04 -15.24 -7.92
C GLU A 9 -16.63 -15.71 -8.28
N LYS A 10 -15.88 -14.94 -9.07
CA LYS A 10 -14.48 -15.25 -9.40
C LYS A 10 -13.56 -15.22 -8.18
N VAL A 11 -13.67 -14.20 -7.33
CA VAL A 11 -12.86 -14.11 -6.09
C VAL A 11 -13.23 -15.25 -5.13
N VAL A 12 -14.52 -15.57 -4.99
CA VAL A 12 -14.98 -16.69 -4.13
C VAL A 12 -14.48 -18.03 -4.68
N ALA A 13 -14.54 -18.24 -6.01
CA ALA A 13 -14.06 -19.45 -6.65
C ALA A 13 -12.55 -19.62 -6.48
N GLU A 14 -11.76 -18.56 -6.64
CA GLU A 14 -10.31 -18.58 -6.38
C GLU A 14 -10.00 -18.95 -4.91
N VAL A 15 -10.74 -18.37 -3.96
CA VAL A 15 -10.56 -18.67 -2.52
C VAL A 15 -10.94 -20.12 -2.20
N ILE A 16 -12.03 -20.63 -2.76
CA ILE A 16 -12.47 -22.02 -2.55
C ILE A 16 -11.47 -22.99 -3.18
N ALA A 17 -11.01 -22.73 -4.41
CA ALA A 17 -10.02 -23.57 -5.08
C ALA A 17 -8.70 -23.63 -4.30
N GLU A 18 -8.29 -22.52 -3.69
CA GLU A 18 -7.08 -22.45 -2.86
C GLU A 18 -7.24 -23.21 -1.53
N VAL A 19 -8.43 -23.15 -0.90
CA VAL A 19 -8.77 -23.89 0.33
C VAL A 19 -8.92 -25.39 0.08
N LEU A 20 -9.48 -25.80 -1.06
CA LEU A 20 -9.57 -27.20 -1.47
C LEU A 20 -8.20 -27.73 -1.94
N GLY A 21 -7.39 -26.89 -2.58
CA GLY A 21 -6.03 -27.21 -3.01
C GLY A 21 -5.00 -27.31 -1.88
N SER A 22 -5.34 -26.85 -0.66
CA SER A 22 -4.49 -27.02 0.53
C SER A 22 -4.58 -28.42 1.15
N GLN A 23 -5.38 -29.33 0.57
CA GLN A 23 -5.42 -30.75 0.91
C GLN A 23 -5.16 -31.62 -0.31
N SER A 24 -3.96 -31.59 -0.89
CA SER A 24 -3.32 -32.72 -1.61
C SER A 24 -2.00 -32.28 -2.24
N GLY A 25 -0.97 -33.11 -2.08
CA GLY A 25 0.36 -32.89 -2.65
C GLY A 25 0.42 -32.99 -4.18
N SER A 26 1.35 -32.22 -4.73
CA SER A 26 2.02 -32.23 -6.06
C SER A 26 1.29 -32.79 -7.29
N ALA A 27 0.95 -31.90 -8.23
CA ALA A 27 1.07 -32.04 -9.71
C ALA A 27 0.80 -30.65 -10.37
N PRO A 28 1.26 -30.39 -11.61
CA PRO A 28 1.67 -29.06 -12.05
C PRO A 28 0.51 -28.11 -12.29
N THR A 29 0.59 -26.93 -11.68
CA THR A 29 -0.37 -25.85 -11.81
C THR A 29 -0.30 -25.24 -13.21
N PRO A 30 -1.44 -25.03 -13.91
CA PRO A 30 -1.46 -24.17 -15.07
C PRO A 30 -1.09 -22.76 -14.60
N THR A 31 0.04 -22.23 -15.06
CA THR A 31 0.46 -20.86 -14.79
C THR A 31 -0.67 -19.93 -15.24
N PRO A 32 -1.38 -19.25 -14.33
CA PRO A 32 -2.14 -18.08 -14.74
C PRO A 32 -1.09 -17.13 -15.33
N ARG A 33 -1.33 -16.57 -16.51
CA ARG A 33 -0.51 -15.46 -17.00
C ARG A 33 -0.54 -14.40 -15.92
N GLU A 34 0.58 -14.25 -15.19
CA GLU A 34 0.81 -13.10 -14.33
C GLU A 34 0.62 -11.88 -15.23
N GLU A 35 -0.48 -11.16 -15.03
CA GLU A 35 -0.53 -9.77 -15.47
C GLU A 35 0.67 -9.10 -14.80
N ALA A 36 1.69 -8.76 -15.59
CA ALA A 36 2.88 -8.09 -15.10
C ALA A 36 2.42 -6.89 -14.27
N SER A 37 2.83 -6.82 -13.01
CA SER A 37 2.44 -5.75 -12.09
C SER A 37 2.93 -4.37 -12.55
N GLY A 38 3.78 -4.32 -13.60
CA GLY A 38 4.46 -3.13 -14.10
C GLY A 38 5.54 -2.62 -13.13
N VAL A 39 5.86 -3.39 -12.10
CA VAL A 39 6.80 -3.02 -11.05
C VAL A 39 7.54 -4.23 -10.46
N ALA A 40 8.86 -4.17 -10.48
CA ALA A 40 9.74 -5.13 -9.81
C ALA A 40 10.24 -4.59 -8.47
N PHE A 41 10.44 -5.50 -7.51
CA PHE A 41 10.98 -5.20 -6.19
C PHE A 41 12.21 -6.05 -5.92
N ALA A 42 13.30 -5.42 -5.48
CA ALA A 42 14.48 -6.11 -4.99
C ALA A 42 14.69 -5.77 -3.51
N GLU A 43 14.68 -6.79 -2.64
CA GLU A 43 14.96 -6.62 -1.21
C GLU A 43 16.45 -6.27 -1.00
N SER A 44 16.73 -5.18 -0.27
CA SER A 44 18.09 -4.72 0.05
C SER A 44 18.52 -5.02 1.50
N GLY A 45 17.69 -5.75 2.25
CA GLY A 45 17.97 -6.17 3.62
C GLY A 45 17.11 -5.44 4.67
N ARG A 46 17.36 -5.71 5.95
CA ARG A 46 16.60 -5.13 7.06
C ARG A 46 16.63 -3.60 6.98
N ALA A 47 15.45 -2.98 6.99
CA ALA A 47 15.33 -1.53 6.99
C ALA A 47 15.88 -0.94 8.30
N VAL A 48 16.78 0.02 8.16
CA VAL A 48 17.34 0.78 9.28
C VAL A 48 16.75 2.19 9.30
N LYS A 49 16.89 2.87 10.44
CA LYS A 49 16.51 4.27 10.56
C LYS A 49 17.43 5.12 9.67
N GLY A 50 16.83 5.91 8.78
CA GLY A 50 17.55 6.82 7.91
C GLY A 50 18.04 8.06 8.65
N THR A 51 19.05 8.71 8.07
CA THR A 51 19.69 9.91 8.60
C THR A 51 19.46 11.14 7.74
N ASP A 52 18.92 10.98 6.53
CA ASP A 52 18.64 12.09 5.61
C ASP A 52 17.35 12.81 6.05
N PRO A 53 17.41 14.09 6.48
CA PRO A 53 16.20 14.83 6.85
C PRO A 53 15.31 15.15 5.64
N LYS A 54 15.79 14.92 4.41
CA LYS A 54 15.05 15.13 3.15
C LYS A 54 14.55 13.82 2.52
N GLU A 55 14.20 12.84 3.36
CA GLU A 55 13.56 11.61 2.91
C GLU A 55 12.12 11.45 3.42
N VAL A 56 11.29 10.76 2.64
CA VAL A 56 9.99 10.22 3.06
C VAL A 56 10.05 8.70 2.91
N VAL A 57 9.61 7.96 3.93
CA VAL A 57 9.57 6.49 3.86
C VAL A 57 8.16 6.02 3.51
N LEU A 58 8.03 5.15 2.50
CA LEU A 58 6.79 4.51 2.09
C LEU A 58 6.78 3.04 2.57
N ALA A 59 5.84 2.69 3.43
CA ALA A 59 5.57 1.32 3.85
C ALA A 59 4.49 0.66 2.99
N LEU A 60 4.82 -0.52 2.48
CA LEU A 60 3.94 -1.39 1.71
C LEU A 60 3.79 -2.74 2.41
N THR A 61 2.68 -3.43 2.17
CA THR A 61 2.51 -4.82 2.63
C THR A 61 3.34 -5.78 1.77
N PRO A 62 3.57 -7.02 2.21
CA PRO A 62 4.37 -7.99 1.43
C PRO A 62 3.71 -8.37 0.10
N ALA A 63 2.38 -8.33 0.04
CA ALA A 63 1.59 -8.70 -1.12
C ALA A 63 1.42 -7.54 -2.14
N PHE A 64 1.79 -6.31 -1.78
CA PHE A 64 1.68 -5.15 -2.66
C PHE A 64 2.65 -5.26 -3.84
N GLY A 65 2.08 -5.26 -5.05
CA GLY A 65 2.82 -5.26 -6.32
C GLY A 65 3.43 -6.63 -6.66
N THR A 66 3.05 -7.65 -5.90
CA THR A 66 3.39 -9.07 -6.12
C THR A 66 2.08 -9.83 -6.35
N THR A 67 1.46 -10.39 -5.31
CA THR A 67 0.16 -11.08 -5.40
C THR A 67 -0.97 -10.13 -5.80
N PHE A 68 -0.92 -8.88 -5.35
CA PHE A 68 -1.84 -7.84 -5.81
C PHE A 68 -1.12 -6.91 -6.77
N SER A 69 -1.70 -6.72 -7.96
CA SER A 69 -1.22 -5.78 -8.96
C SER A 69 -2.05 -4.50 -9.06
N LYS A 70 -3.21 -4.42 -8.37
CA LYS A 70 -4.20 -3.33 -8.48
C LYS A 70 -4.92 -3.08 -7.15
N THR A 71 -5.43 -1.86 -6.98
CA THR A 71 -6.28 -1.46 -5.84
C THR A 71 -7.70 -2.03 -5.95
N ILE A 72 -8.56 -1.75 -4.95
CA ILE A 72 -9.96 -2.20 -4.92
C ILE A 72 -10.83 -1.68 -6.08
N VAL A 73 -10.37 -0.63 -6.79
CA VAL A 73 -11.02 -0.05 -7.97
C VAL A 73 -10.09 -0.08 -9.18
N ASP A 74 -9.24 -1.09 -9.25
CA ASP A 74 -8.39 -1.42 -10.40
C ASP A 74 -7.34 -0.37 -10.79
N VAL A 75 -6.94 0.53 -9.88
CA VAL A 75 -5.77 1.39 -10.10
C VAL A 75 -4.51 0.51 -10.03
N PRO A 76 -3.67 0.44 -11.07
CA PRO A 76 -2.47 -0.39 -11.04
C PRO A 76 -1.50 0.05 -9.93
N HIS A 77 -0.88 -0.89 -9.23
CA HIS A 77 0.09 -0.60 -8.17
C HIS A 77 1.33 0.14 -8.68
N ALA A 78 1.77 -0.16 -9.90
CA ALA A 78 2.82 0.63 -10.55
C ALA A 78 2.40 2.10 -10.67
N GLU A 79 1.14 2.39 -11.00
CA GLU A 79 0.63 3.76 -11.10
C GLU A 79 0.53 4.43 -9.72
N VAL A 80 0.03 3.71 -8.71
CA VAL A 80 0.03 4.19 -7.31
C VAL A 80 1.42 4.64 -6.88
N LEU A 81 2.43 3.80 -7.13
CA LEU A 81 3.82 4.08 -6.78
C LEU A 81 4.39 5.25 -7.60
N ARG A 82 4.19 5.29 -8.93
CA ARG A 82 4.65 6.40 -9.78
C ARG A 82 4.12 7.73 -9.27
N GLN A 83 2.85 7.80 -8.91
CA GLN A 83 2.24 9.05 -8.45
C GLN A 83 2.76 9.48 -7.08
N ILE A 84 2.85 8.56 -6.12
CA ILE A 84 3.42 8.89 -4.80
C ILE A 84 4.88 9.35 -4.94
N PHE A 85 5.69 8.64 -5.74
CA PHE A 85 7.09 8.98 -5.96
C PHE A 85 7.22 10.36 -6.57
N ALA A 86 6.50 10.61 -7.66
CA ALA A 86 6.52 11.88 -8.34
C ALA A 86 6.04 13.04 -7.44
N GLY A 87 5.03 12.83 -6.60
CA GLY A 87 4.60 13.82 -5.62
C GLY A 87 5.70 14.19 -4.61
N VAL A 88 6.47 13.20 -4.14
CA VAL A 88 7.61 13.44 -3.23
C VAL A 88 8.76 14.14 -3.95
N GLU A 89 9.10 13.70 -5.15
CA GLU A 89 10.19 14.23 -5.98
C GLU A 89 9.92 15.67 -6.46
N GLU A 90 8.67 16.00 -6.79
CA GLU A 90 8.25 17.36 -7.14
C GLU A 90 8.56 18.39 -6.04
N GLU A 91 8.55 17.96 -4.78
CA GLU A 91 8.86 18.80 -3.63
C GLU A 91 10.35 18.75 -3.25
N GLY A 92 11.18 18.06 -4.05
CA GLY A 92 12.64 17.99 -3.91
C GLY A 92 13.13 17.02 -2.85
N LEU A 93 12.32 16.04 -2.45
CA LEU A 93 12.67 15.03 -1.45
C LEU A 93 12.91 13.66 -2.09
N LYS A 94 13.59 12.79 -1.35
CA LYS A 94 13.80 11.39 -1.74
C LYS A 94 12.70 10.52 -1.15
N ILE A 95 12.31 9.48 -1.87
CA ILE A 95 11.43 8.43 -1.36
C ILE A 95 12.22 7.14 -1.14
N ARG A 96 11.99 6.50 0.00
CA ARG A 96 12.57 5.20 0.34
C ARG A 96 11.45 4.22 0.66
N VAL A 97 11.49 3.02 0.10
CA VAL A 97 10.39 2.06 0.24
C VAL A 97 10.79 0.92 1.16
N VAL A 98 9.87 0.54 2.04
CA VAL A 98 10.02 -0.59 2.95
C VAL A 98 8.81 -1.53 2.84
N ARG A 99 9.05 -2.83 2.93
CA ARG A 99 8.00 -3.84 3.14
C ARG A 99 7.85 -4.13 4.63
N VAL A 100 6.64 -4.01 5.12
CA VAL A 100 6.28 -4.31 6.52
C VAL A 100 5.60 -5.67 6.57
N TYR A 101 6.20 -6.61 7.31
CA TYR A 101 5.74 -8.00 7.36
C TYR A 101 4.87 -8.33 8.57
N HIS A 102 4.96 -7.57 9.65
CA HIS A 102 4.33 -7.95 10.92
C HIS A 102 2.83 -7.62 11.00
N THR A 103 2.33 -6.70 10.16
CA THR A 103 0.93 -6.25 10.16
C THR A 103 0.46 -5.81 8.77
N ALA A 104 -0.84 -5.92 8.55
CA ALA A 104 -1.57 -5.29 7.44
C ALA A 104 -2.48 -4.15 7.92
N ASP A 105 -2.17 -3.57 9.08
CA ASP A 105 -2.80 -2.34 9.58
C ASP A 105 -2.03 -1.11 9.07
N VAL A 106 -2.71 -0.30 8.25
CA VAL A 106 -2.10 0.85 7.57
C VAL A 106 -1.54 1.90 8.53
N ALA A 107 -2.14 2.07 9.71
CA ALA A 107 -1.70 3.09 10.67
C ALA A 107 -0.38 2.66 11.31
N PHE A 108 -0.29 1.40 11.76
CA PHE A 108 0.97 0.84 12.29
C PHE A 108 2.07 0.78 11.24
N MET A 109 1.73 0.47 9.98
CA MET A 109 2.69 0.51 8.88
C MET A 109 3.24 1.93 8.64
N ALA A 110 2.35 2.92 8.53
CA ALA A 110 2.74 4.30 8.32
C ALA A 110 3.55 4.86 9.51
N HIS A 111 3.18 4.51 10.75
CA HIS A 111 3.94 4.88 11.95
C HIS A 111 5.34 4.29 11.94
N GLN A 112 5.47 3.02 11.53
CA GLN A 112 6.77 2.37 11.42
C GLN A 112 7.63 3.01 10.33
N ALA A 113 7.05 3.33 9.17
CA ALA A 113 7.73 4.11 8.13
C ALA A 113 8.22 5.45 8.68
N ALA A 114 7.37 6.16 9.42
CA ALA A 114 7.72 7.45 10.02
C ALA A 114 8.87 7.33 11.02
N LYS A 115 8.90 6.27 11.83
CA LYS A 115 10.02 5.97 12.76
C LYS A 115 11.33 5.61 12.06
N LEU A 116 11.24 4.95 10.89
CA LEU A 116 12.40 4.62 10.06
C LEU A 116 12.88 5.82 9.25
N SER A 117 12.04 6.83 9.02
CA SER A 117 12.33 8.01 8.22
C SER A 117 13.25 9.01 8.93
N GLY A 118 14.26 9.51 8.22
CA GLY A 118 15.15 10.57 8.68
C GLY A 118 14.42 11.91 8.90
N SER A 119 13.42 12.24 8.08
CA SER A 119 12.54 13.39 8.32
C SER A 119 11.53 13.16 9.45
N GLY A 120 11.27 11.89 9.77
CA GLY A 120 10.20 11.50 10.70
C GLY A 120 8.81 11.42 10.07
N ILE A 121 8.69 11.56 8.74
CA ILE A 121 7.44 11.39 7.99
C ILE A 121 7.43 10.06 7.25
N GLY A 122 6.30 9.35 7.36
CA GLY A 122 6.07 8.08 6.68
C GLY A 122 4.71 8.04 6.01
N ILE A 123 4.62 7.28 4.92
CA ILE A 123 3.38 6.94 4.22
C ILE A 123 3.15 5.45 4.39
N GLY A 124 1.93 5.02 4.68
CA GLY A 124 1.52 3.62 4.61
C GLY A 124 0.47 3.41 3.53
N VAL A 125 0.60 2.35 2.73
CA VAL A 125 -0.38 1.98 1.68
C VAL A 125 -0.63 0.48 1.71
N LEU A 126 -1.91 0.09 1.81
CA LEU A 126 -2.35 -1.31 1.65
C LEU A 126 -2.58 -1.64 0.18
N SER A 127 -2.56 -2.93 -0.19
CA SER A 127 -2.84 -3.35 -1.57
C SER A 127 -4.20 -2.89 -2.07
N ARG A 128 -5.22 -2.89 -1.22
CA ARG A 128 -6.55 -2.36 -1.59
C ARG A 128 -6.59 -0.85 -1.82
N GLY A 129 -5.49 -0.13 -1.54
CA GLY A 129 -5.30 1.29 -1.76
C GLY A 129 -5.47 2.19 -0.53
N THR A 130 -5.91 1.69 0.63
CA THR A 130 -6.06 2.54 1.83
C THR A 130 -4.70 3.13 2.22
N SER A 131 -4.65 4.44 2.44
CA SER A 131 -3.40 5.17 2.65
C SER A 131 -3.43 6.07 3.89
N VAL A 132 -2.26 6.32 4.47
CA VAL A 132 -2.05 7.22 5.62
C VAL A 132 -0.74 7.98 5.45
N ILE A 133 -0.73 9.27 5.81
CA ILE A 133 0.49 10.05 6.10
C ILE A 133 0.64 10.15 7.62
N HIS A 134 1.80 9.78 8.15
CA HIS A 134 2.07 9.70 9.58
C HIS A 134 3.36 10.42 9.96
N GLN A 135 3.44 10.85 11.21
CA GLN A 135 4.65 11.40 11.83
C GLN A 135 5.13 10.50 12.99
N LYS A 136 6.45 10.37 13.18
CA LYS A 136 7.07 9.49 14.17
C LYS A 136 6.62 9.72 15.63
N ASP A 137 6.32 10.97 15.99
CA ASP A 137 6.02 11.38 17.37
C ASP A 137 4.53 11.28 17.72
N LEU A 138 3.67 11.01 16.74
CA LEU A 138 2.25 10.77 16.97
C LEU A 138 1.99 9.37 17.54
N ALA A 139 0.87 9.22 18.25
CA ALA A 139 0.37 7.91 18.67
C ALA A 139 0.11 7.01 17.44
N PRO A 140 0.28 5.67 17.53
CA PRO A 140 0.21 4.77 16.38
C PRO A 140 -1.12 4.78 15.59
N LEU A 141 -2.23 5.12 16.25
CA LEU A 141 -3.56 5.22 15.63
C LEU A 141 -3.99 6.65 15.31
N SER A 142 -3.08 7.61 15.50
CA SER A 142 -3.23 8.98 15.01
C SER A 142 -2.59 9.09 13.62
N ASN A 143 -2.67 10.24 12.98
CA ASN A 143 -2.08 10.49 11.67
C ASN A 143 -2.04 11.99 11.37
N LEU A 144 -1.28 12.39 10.34
CA LEU A 144 -1.38 13.71 9.75
C LEU A 144 -2.56 13.77 8.78
N GLU A 145 -2.63 12.80 7.87
CA GLU A 145 -3.73 12.66 6.91
C GLU A 145 -4.12 11.19 6.73
N LEU A 146 -5.43 10.94 6.61
CA LEU A 146 -5.99 9.60 6.47
C LEU A 146 -6.87 9.55 5.23
N PHE A 147 -6.71 8.48 4.45
CA PHE A 147 -7.46 8.21 3.23
C PHE A 147 -8.26 6.91 3.43
N PRO A 148 -9.37 6.95 4.18
CA PRO A 148 -10.01 5.75 4.71
C PRO A 148 -10.87 5.02 3.66
N GLN A 149 -11.32 5.73 2.62
CA GLN A 149 -12.15 5.18 1.56
C GLN A 149 -11.30 4.94 0.31
N SER A 150 -10.57 3.82 0.29
CA SER A 150 -9.70 3.44 -0.83
C SER A 150 -10.40 3.38 -2.21
N PRO A 151 -11.71 3.08 -2.34
CA PRO A 151 -12.40 3.17 -3.63
C PRO A 151 -12.49 4.58 -4.23
N LEU A 152 -12.19 5.63 -3.47
CA LEU A 152 -12.26 7.02 -3.93
C LEU A 152 -10.89 7.60 -4.32
N LEU A 153 -9.83 6.82 -4.17
CA LEU A 153 -8.46 7.26 -4.43
C LEU A 153 -8.09 6.99 -5.88
N ASP A 154 -7.76 8.06 -6.59
CA ASP A 154 -7.29 8.05 -7.97
C ASP A 154 -5.79 8.41 -8.03
N ALA A 155 -5.20 8.32 -9.23
CA ALA A 155 -3.81 8.67 -9.49
C ALA A 155 -3.42 10.06 -8.94
N MET A 156 -4.30 11.06 -9.13
CA MET A 156 -4.05 12.43 -8.66
C MET A 156 -4.06 12.53 -7.14
N THR A 157 -4.92 11.76 -6.47
CA THR A 157 -4.96 11.68 -5.01
C THR A 157 -3.65 11.06 -4.48
N PHE A 158 -3.14 9.99 -5.11
CA PHE A 158 -1.85 9.41 -4.75
C PHE A 158 -0.68 10.37 -4.97
N ARG A 159 -0.71 11.19 -6.02
CA ARG A 159 0.30 12.25 -6.23
C ARG A 159 0.23 13.31 -5.13
N ALA A 160 -0.97 13.75 -4.78
CA ALA A 160 -1.19 14.71 -3.71
C ALA A 160 -0.73 14.18 -2.34
N ILE A 161 -0.92 12.88 -2.08
CA ILE A 161 -0.39 12.20 -0.88
C ILE A 161 1.13 12.34 -0.81
N GLY A 162 1.84 12.02 -1.90
CA GLY A 162 3.30 12.16 -1.96
C GLY A 162 3.75 13.60 -1.73
N LYS A 163 3.07 14.56 -2.39
CA LYS A 163 3.35 16.00 -2.27
C LYS A 163 3.20 16.50 -0.84
N ASN A 164 2.07 16.21 -0.19
CA ASN A 164 1.83 16.66 1.18
C ASN A 164 2.78 15.99 2.17
N ALA A 165 3.08 14.70 2.00
CA ALA A 165 4.07 14.02 2.83
C ALA A 165 5.45 14.70 2.74
N ALA A 166 5.88 15.11 1.55
CA ALA A 166 7.14 15.82 1.37
C ALA A 166 7.10 17.23 1.98
N LYS A 167 5.97 17.95 1.89
CA LYS A 167 5.79 19.24 2.59
C LYS A 167 5.86 19.10 4.10
N TYR A 168 5.21 18.09 4.68
CA TYR A 168 5.35 17.79 6.11
C TYR A 168 6.80 17.45 6.49
N ALA A 169 7.53 16.74 5.64
CA ALA A 169 8.94 16.43 5.89
C ALA A 169 9.84 17.68 5.88
N LYS A 170 9.44 18.72 5.13
CA LYS A 170 10.03 20.07 5.18
C LYS A 170 9.55 20.92 6.35
N SER A 171 8.74 20.36 7.25
CA SER A 171 8.08 21.09 8.36
C SER A 171 7.15 22.23 7.90
N GLU A 172 6.61 22.13 6.68
CA GLU A 172 5.58 23.04 6.17
C GLU A 172 4.19 22.64 6.68
N GLN A 173 3.23 23.55 6.53
CA GLN A 173 1.81 23.32 6.85
C GLN A 173 0.99 23.33 5.55
N PRO A 174 1.02 22.24 4.76
CA PRO A 174 0.22 22.15 3.55
C PRO A 174 -1.28 22.12 3.89
N THR A 175 -2.09 22.64 2.97
CA THR A 175 -3.52 22.33 2.97
C THR A 175 -3.68 20.81 2.80
N PRO A 176 -4.40 20.11 3.71
CA PRO A 176 -4.63 18.68 3.57
C PRO A 176 -5.27 18.33 2.24
N VAL A 177 -4.98 17.15 1.72
CA VAL A 177 -5.59 16.65 0.49
C VAL A 177 -7.11 16.62 0.68
N PRO A 178 -7.90 17.20 -0.25
CA PRO A 178 -9.35 17.27 -0.10
C PRO A 178 -9.97 15.91 0.20
N THR A 179 -10.66 15.81 1.32
CA THR A 179 -11.28 14.56 1.76
C THR A 179 -12.44 14.20 0.83
N LYS A 180 -12.37 13.01 0.23
CA LYS A 180 -13.48 12.41 -0.51
C LYS A 180 -14.28 11.51 0.43
N ASN A 181 -15.60 11.64 0.43
CA ASN A 181 -16.49 10.82 1.23
C ASN A 181 -17.73 10.43 0.42
N ASP A 182 -17.94 9.12 0.24
CA ASP A 182 -19.14 8.56 -0.37
C ASP A 182 -19.84 7.67 0.66
N PRO A 183 -21.07 8.02 1.11
CA PRO A 183 -21.82 7.20 2.06
C PRO A 183 -22.13 5.79 1.52
N MET A 184 -22.11 5.59 0.20
CA MET A 184 -22.31 4.30 -0.46
C MET A 184 -21.01 3.49 -0.62
N ALA A 185 -19.83 4.05 -0.31
CA ALA A 185 -18.57 3.33 -0.40
C ALA A 185 -18.57 2.09 0.52
N ARG A 186 -19.08 2.24 1.75
CA ARG A 186 -19.15 1.14 2.70
C ARG A 186 -20.11 0.02 2.24
N PRO A 187 -21.40 0.29 1.95
CA PRO A 187 -22.31 -0.72 1.41
C PRO A 187 -21.79 -1.47 0.18
N ARG A 188 -21.07 -0.78 -0.72
CA ARG A 188 -20.53 -1.39 -1.94
C ARG A 188 -19.28 -2.20 -1.64
N TYR A 189 -18.28 -1.61 -0.98
CA TYR A 189 -16.93 -2.14 -0.99
C TYR A 189 -16.48 -2.80 0.31
N GLN A 190 -17.22 -2.70 1.42
CA GLN A 190 -16.76 -3.22 2.71
C GLN A 190 -16.53 -4.74 2.69
N GLY A 191 -17.43 -5.51 2.06
CA GLY A 191 -17.27 -6.96 1.91
C GLY A 191 -16.03 -7.32 1.11
N LEU A 192 -15.83 -6.66 -0.04
CA LEU A 192 -14.63 -6.86 -0.86
C LEU A 192 -13.35 -6.44 -0.12
N ALA A 193 -13.36 -5.31 0.58
CA ALA A 193 -12.22 -4.83 1.35
C ALA A 193 -11.81 -5.81 2.46
N ALA A 194 -12.78 -6.47 3.11
CA ALA A 194 -12.52 -7.51 4.11
C ALA A 194 -11.88 -8.77 3.49
N LEU A 195 -12.38 -9.22 2.32
CA LEU A 195 -11.79 -10.35 1.59
C LEU A 195 -10.34 -10.06 1.16
N LEU A 196 -10.12 -8.87 0.58
CA LEU A 196 -8.78 -8.42 0.18
C LEU A 196 -7.84 -8.32 1.38
N HIS A 197 -8.31 -7.80 2.51
CA HIS A 197 -7.53 -7.74 3.74
C HIS A 197 -7.13 -9.12 4.25
N ASN A 198 -8.08 -10.07 4.28
CA ASN A 198 -7.81 -11.42 4.74
C ASN A 198 -6.81 -12.13 3.82
N LYS A 199 -6.90 -11.91 2.50
CA LYS A 199 -5.92 -12.44 1.54
C LYS A 199 -4.55 -11.82 1.74
N GLU A 200 -4.47 -10.50 1.93
CA GLU A 200 -3.22 -9.78 2.22
C GLU A 200 -2.58 -10.24 3.54
N ALA A 201 -3.39 -10.51 4.56
CA ALA A 201 -2.93 -10.98 5.87
C ALA A 201 -2.23 -12.34 5.83
N ARG A 202 -2.48 -13.17 4.80
CA ARG A 202 -1.80 -14.48 4.62
C ARG A 202 -0.31 -14.35 4.31
N PHE A 203 0.13 -13.19 3.84
CA PHE A 203 1.53 -12.92 3.49
C PHE A 203 2.32 -12.28 4.64
N LEU A 204 1.69 -12.12 5.81
CA LEU A 204 2.34 -11.55 6.98
C LEU A 204 3.29 -12.57 7.62
N ASP A 205 4.44 -12.06 8.04
CA ASP A 205 5.40 -12.77 8.87
C ASP A 205 5.74 -11.87 10.06
N ARG A 206 5.18 -12.22 11.23
CA ARG A 206 5.36 -11.47 12.48
C ARG A 206 6.78 -11.52 13.02
N THR A 207 7.60 -12.46 12.55
CA THR A 207 9.00 -12.62 12.95
C THR A 207 9.95 -11.82 12.09
N LYS A 208 9.53 -11.43 10.88
CA LYS A 208 10.33 -10.68 9.92
C LYS A 208 10.28 -9.17 10.22
N ALA A 209 11.46 -8.59 10.45
CA ALA A 209 11.61 -7.13 10.54
C ALA A 209 11.28 -6.48 9.18
N PRO A 210 10.94 -5.18 9.14
CA PRO A 210 10.76 -4.49 7.87
C PRO A 210 12.01 -4.58 7.01
N VAL A 211 11.82 -4.71 5.71
CA VAL A 211 12.89 -4.87 4.72
C VAL A 211 12.83 -3.71 3.77
N GLU A 212 13.97 -3.09 3.49
CA GLU A 212 14.06 -2.05 2.48
C GLU A 212 13.99 -2.68 1.09
N VAL A 213 13.29 -2.03 0.17
CA VAL A 213 13.09 -2.55 -1.17
C VAL A 213 13.41 -1.48 -2.20
N LYS A 214 14.19 -1.87 -3.21
CA LYS A 214 14.38 -1.07 -4.42
C LYS A 214 13.25 -1.36 -5.38
N VAL A 215 12.59 -0.30 -5.84
CA VAL A 215 11.49 -0.35 -6.80
C VAL A 215 12.04 -0.06 -8.19
N THR A 216 11.65 -0.86 -9.18
CA THR A 216 11.95 -0.62 -10.60
C THR A 216 10.66 -0.72 -11.40
N PHE A 217 10.35 0.32 -12.17
CA PHE A 217 9.16 0.33 -13.01
C PHE A 217 9.44 -0.37 -14.33
N GLU A 218 8.59 -1.32 -14.68
CA GLU A 218 8.64 -2.03 -15.95
C GLU A 218 7.68 -1.34 -16.93
N GLY A 219 8.06 -1.31 -18.21
CA GLY A 219 7.43 -0.50 -19.27
C GLY A 219 5.97 -0.85 -19.53
#